data_AF-A0AAX6TLP2-F1
#
_entry.id   AF-A0AAX6TLP2-F1
#
_cell.length_a   1.000
_cell.length_b   1.000
_cell.length_c   1.000
_cell.angle_alpha   90.00
_cell.angle_beta   90.00
_cell.angle_gamma   90.00
#
_symmetry.space_group_name_H-M   'P 1'
#
loop_
_entity.id
_entity.type
_entity.pdbx_description
1 polymer ?
#
loop_
_entity_poly.entity_id
_entity_poly.type
_entity_poly.pdbx_seq_one_letter_code
_entity_poly.pdbx_strand_id
1 'polypeptide(L)'
;MGRAEAAAMIPGLALLWAAGLGLATSSPPRLRLSFQELQAWHGLQNFRLERTCCYEALLVDEERGRLFVGAENHVASLSLDNISKQAKKLSWPAPVEWREECNWAGKDIGTECMNFVKLLHPYNHTHVLACGTGAFHPICAFVEVGHWLEEPVLWLEPRRFEDGKGKSPYDPRHRAASVLVGEELYSGVAADLMGRDFTIFRSLGQRPSLRTEPHDSRWLNEPKFVKVFWIPESENPDDDKIYFFFHELAVEAAPVLGRLTVSRVGQICRNDMGGQRSLVNKWTTFLKARLVCSMPGVEGDSHFDQLQDVFLLSSRDPRNPLLYTVFSTSSSIFQGSAVCMYSMNDVRRAFLGPFAHKEGPTYQWVSYQGRVPYPRPGMCPSKTFGTFSSTKDFPDDVIQFARNHPLMYNPILPIGGRPVFMQVSAGYTFTQIAVDRVAAADGHYDVLFIGTDVGTVLKVISVPKGNQPSSEGLLLEELHVFEDSAAVTSMQISSKRPMAAPAQNAVWHATPTVPGMGPGVHASSLVPRGGSGGKTYGMATPARFALGTRPVLCCWSERSSGWRAAAPSWSVSPARCKHTWSGLSNAQGRLLTPRCRRRSALRAWGRGYCCVDFSARTQACTCAPP
;
A
#
# COMPACT_ATOMS: atom_id res chain seq x y z
N MET A 1 17.75 -33.05 -68.70
CA MET A 1 17.44 -31.61 -68.89
C MET A 1 15.95 -31.48 -68.62
N GLY A 2 15.51 -31.12 -67.42
CA GLY A 2 15.31 -29.73 -66.97
C GLY A 2 13.80 -29.42 -67.04
N ARG A 3 13.15 -28.74 -66.10
CA ARG A 3 13.61 -28.02 -64.89
C ARG A 3 12.43 -28.02 -63.89
N ALA A 4 12.70 -28.11 -62.59
CA ALA A 4 11.68 -27.94 -61.55
C ALA A 4 11.67 -26.48 -61.08
N GLU A 5 10.49 -25.91 -60.80
CA GLU A 5 10.33 -24.68 -59.99
C GLU A 5 8.84 -24.41 -59.69
N ALA A 6 8.35 -24.79 -58.50
CA ALA A 6 7.06 -24.34 -57.93
C ALA A 6 6.84 -24.76 -56.44
N ALA A 7 7.87 -24.75 -55.58
CA ALA A 7 7.71 -25.21 -54.17
C ALA A 7 8.72 -24.61 -53.17
N ALA A 8 9.01 -23.30 -53.22
CA ALA A 8 10.02 -22.69 -52.34
C ALA A 8 9.80 -21.21 -51.94
N MET A 9 8.56 -20.70 -51.91
CA MET A 9 8.28 -19.28 -51.57
C MET A 9 7.13 -19.10 -50.56
N ILE A 10 7.13 -19.87 -49.47
CA ILE A 10 6.14 -19.73 -48.38
C ILE A 10 6.77 -19.43 -46.99
N PRO A 11 7.94 -19.98 -46.57
CA PRO A 11 8.47 -19.65 -45.24
C PRO A 11 9.07 -18.24 -45.14
N GLY A 12 9.47 -17.63 -46.26
CA GLY A 12 10.06 -16.29 -46.29
C GLY A 12 9.08 -15.14 -45.98
N LEU A 13 7.84 -15.21 -46.47
CA LEU A 13 6.85 -14.15 -46.24
C LEU A 13 6.33 -14.12 -44.78
N ALA A 14 6.28 -15.25 -44.09
CA ALA A 14 5.89 -15.30 -42.68
C ALA A 14 6.90 -14.57 -41.77
N LEU A 15 8.19 -14.69 -42.05
CA LEU A 15 9.25 -13.97 -41.34
C LEU A 15 9.23 -12.45 -41.63
N LEU A 16 8.88 -12.04 -42.85
CA LEU A 16 8.71 -10.63 -43.20
C LEU A 16 7.46 -9.99 -42.58
N TRP A 17 6.37 -10.74 -42.41
CA TRP A 17 5.19 -10.27 -41.67
C TRP A 17 5.46 -10.09 -40.17
N ALA A 18 6.26 -10.98 -39.57
CA ALA A 18 6.68 -10.83 -38.17
C ALA A 18 7.61 -9.62 -37.92
N ALA A 19 8.31 -9.12 -38.95
CA ALA A 19 9.13 -7.92 -38.86
C ALA A 19 8.35 -6.60 -39.07
N GLY A 20 7.22 -6.65 -39.79
CA GLY A 20 6.37 -5.47 -40.02
C GLY A 20 5.46 -5.12 -38.84
N LEU A 21 5.09 -6.11 -38.03
CA LEU A 21 4.43 -5.90 -36.75
C LEU A 21 5.50 -5.75 -35.66
N GLY A 22 5.75 -4.51 -35.24
CA GLY A 22 6.65 -4.17 -34.13
C GLY A 22 6.14 -4.60 -32.75
N LEU A 23 5.64 -5.83 -32.60
CA LEU A 23 5.48 -6.46 -31.30
C LEU A 23 6.88 -6.57 -30.68
N ALA A 24 7.14 -5.78 -29.65
CA ALA A 24 8.32 -5.94 -28.81
C ALA A 24 8.28 -7.34 -28.19
N THR A 25 9.02 -8.28 -28.78
CA THR A 25 9.13 -9.64 -28.26
C THR A 25 9.86 -9.58 -26.92
N SER A 26 9.09 -9.72 -25.83
CA SER A 26 9.63 -9.80 -24.47
C SER A 26 10.78 -10.81 -24.43
N SER A 27 11.97 -10.38 -24.01
CA SER A 27 13.12 -11.28 -23.90
C SER A 27 12.76 -12.42 -22.93
N PRO A 28 12.82 -13.70 -23.34
CA PRO A 28 12.50 -14.80 -22.43
C PRO A 28 13.48 -14.80 -21.25
N PRO A 29 13.03 -15.17 -20.03
CA PRO A 29 13.91 -15.22 -18.87
C PRO A 29 15.05 -16.19 -19.10
N ARG A 30 16.28 -15.79 -18.74
CA ARG A 30 17.47 -16.65 -18.86
C ARG A 30 17.40 -17.86 -17.93
N LEU A 31 16.74 -17.70 -16.80
CA LEU A 31 16.46 -18.76 -15.83
C LEU A 31 15.00 -18.64 -15.36
N ARG A 32 14.29 -19.76 -15.29
CA ARG A 32 12.96 -19.85 -14.68
C ARG A 32 13.01 -20.90 -13.58
N LEU A 33 12.58 -20.58 -12.37
CA LEU A 33 12.55 -21.50 -11.24
C LEU A 33 11.12 -21.62 -10.68
N SER A 34 10.65 -22.85 -10.58
CA SER A 34 9.41 -23.20 -9.90
C SER A 34 9.54 -23.09 -8.37
N PHE A 35 8.39 -23.06 -7.69
CA PHE A 35 8.31 -23.06 -6.23
C PHE A 35 9.06 -24.26 -5.61
N GLN A 36 8.90 -25.45 -6.19
CA GLN A 36 9.54 -26.68 -5.70
C GLN A 36 11.07 -26.63 -5.83
N GLU A 37 11.60 -26.08 -6.92
CA GLU A 37 13.05 -25.90 -7.12
C GLU A 37 13.63 -24.87 -6.14
N LEU A 38 12.92 -23.75 -5.95
CA LEU A 38 13.32 -22.70 -4.99
C LEU A 38 13.34 -23.22 -3.54
N GLN A 39 12.34 -24.02 -3.17
CA GLN A 39 12.26 -24.65 -1.85
C GLN A 39 13.37 -25.70 -1.67
N ALA A 40 13.60 -26.57 -2.66
CA ALA A 40 14.64 -27.60 -2.62
C ALA A 40 16.05 -27.01 -2.49
N TRP A 41 16.30 -25.84 -3.08
CA TRP A 41 17.60 -25.14 -3.00
C TRP A 41 17.74 -24.24 -1.76
N HIS A 42 16.78 -24.26 -0.83
CA HIS A 42 16.73 -23.39 0.36
C HIS A 42 16.73 -21.87 0.06
N GLY A 43 16.54 -21.47 -1.20
CA GLY A 43 16.53 -20.07 -1.64
C GLY A 43 15.25 -19.31 -1.28
N LEU A 44 14.25 -20.03 -0.77
CA LEU A 44 12.95 -19.54 -0.34
C LEU A 44 12.70 -19.93 1.12
N GLN A 45 12.30 -18.97 1.95
CA GLN A 45 11.79 -19.21 3.31
C GLN A 45 10.37 -18.66 3.39
N ASN A 46 9.46 -19.43 4.01
CA ASN A 46 8.03 -19.09 4.07
C ASN A 46 7.56 -18.95 5.52
N PHE A 47 6.72 -17.97 5.79
CA PHE A 47 6.07 -17.72 7.06
C PHE A 47 4.54 -17.71 6.90
N ARG A 48 3.82 -18.21 7.90
CA ARG A 48 2.35 -18.25 7.88
C ARG A 48 1.77 -18.21 9.29
N LEU A 49 0.67 -17.47 9.43
CA LEU A 49 -0.22 -17.49 10.58
C LEU A 49 -1.40 -18.43 10.31
N GLU A 50 -1.89 -19.08 11.37
CA GLU A 50 -3.07 -19.92 11.27
C GLU A 50 -4.33 -19.04 11.20
N ARG A 51 -5.28 -19.40 10.33
CA ARG A 51 -6.59 -18.73 10.19
C ARG A 51 -6.48 -17.20 10.08
N THR A 52 -5.54 -16.73 9.25
CA THR A 52 -5.22 -15.31 9.05
C THR A 52 -4.85 -15.11 7.58
N CYS A 53 -5.31 -14.03 6.96
CA CYS A 53 -4.92 -13.62 5.61
C CYS A 53 -4.16 -12.28 5.57
N CYS A 54 -3.91 -11.82 4.35
CA CYS A 54 -3.85 -10.39 4.04
C CYS A 54 -2.68 -9.65 4.73
N TYR A 55 -1.47 -10.17 4.54
CA TYR A 55 -0.20 -9.61 5.03
C TYR A 55 0.23 -8.37 4.21
N GLU A 56 -0.57 -7.30 4.22
CA GLU A 56 -0.38 -6.14 3.35
C GLU A 56 0.71 -5.17 3.86
N ALA A 57 0.77 -4.95 5.17
CA ALA A 57 1.68 -3.99 5.79
C ALA A 57 3.03 -4.64 6.12
N LEU A 58 4.10 -4.23 5.42
CA LEU A 58 5.48 -4.67 5.67
C LEU A 58 6.36 -3.50 6.09
N LEU A 59 7.02 -3.62 7.25
CA LEU A 59 8.00 -2.68 7.77
C LEU A 59 9.32 -3.42 8.06
N VAL A 60 10.35 -3.17 7.26
CA VAL A 60 11.71 -3.67 7.51
C VAL A 60 12.43 -2.75 8.48
N ASP A 61 12.99 -3.35 9.53
CA ASP A 61 13.83 -2.71 10.54
C ASP A 61 15.22 -3.37 10.50
N GLU A 62 16.12 -2.76 9.72
CA GLU A 62 17.49 -3.26 9.58
C GLU A 62 18.30 -3.14 10.89
N GLU A 63 17.97 -2.19 11.76
CA GLU A 63 18.68 -1.95 13.02
C GLU A 63 18.42 -3.07 14.01
N ARG A 64 17.14 -3.45 14.19
CA ARG A 64 16.74 -4.60 15.03
C ARG A 64 16.94 -5.95 14.35
N GLY A 65 17.18 -5.97 13.03
CA GLY A 65 17.21 -7.21 12.26
C GLY A 65 15.84 -7.87 12.12
N ARG A 66 14.76 -7.08 12.09
CA ARG A 66 13.38 -7.56 12.16
C ARG A 66 12.54 -7.09 10.97
N LEU A 67 11.61 -7.95 10.57
CA LEU A 67 10.51 -7.60 9.67
C LEU A 67 9.22 -7.60 10.48
N PHE A 68 8.58 -6.44 10.59
CA PHE A 68 7.23 -6.33 11.14
C PHE A 68 6.20 -6.52 10.03
N VAL A 69 5.20 -7.36 10.30
CA VAL A 69 4.15 -7.74 9.35
C VAL A 69 2.78 -7.48 9.98
N GLY A 70 1.98 -6.63 9.35
CA GLY A 70 0.58 -6.42 9.68
C GLY A 70 -0.29 -7.32 8.81
N ALA A 71 -1.23 -8.02 9.45
CA ALA A 71 -2.13 -8.97 8.82
C ALA A 71 -3.56 -8.81 9.37
N GLU A 72 -4.46 -9.70 8.95
CA GLU A 72 -5.78 -9.83 9.57
C GLU A 72 -5.68 -10.21 11.06
N ASN A 73 -6.24 -9.39 11.93
CA ASN A 73 -6.29 -9.52 13.39
C ASN A 73 -4.93 -9.70 14.09
N HIS A 74 -3.80 -9.45 13.41
CA HIS A 74 -2.47 -9.77 13.92
C HIS A 74 -1.38 -8.78 13.47
N VAL A 75 -0.40 -8.59 14.36
CA VAL A 75 0.93 -8.06 14.04
C VAL A 75 1.95 -9.13 14.38
N ALA A 76 2.95 -9.34 13.52
CA ALA A 76 4.06 -10.26 13.76
C ALA A 76 5.41 -9.54 13.65
N SER A 77 6.40 -10.03 14.39
CA SER A 77 7.80 -9.63 14.26
C SER A 77 8.65 -10.86 13.94
N LEU A 78 9.23 -10.87 12.74
CA LEU A 78 9.98 -11.97 12.14
C LEU A 78 11.47 -11.61 12.11
N SER A 79 12.37 -12.60 12.18
CA SER A 79 13.80 -12.34 11.96
C SER A 79 14.07 -12.11 10.47
N LEU A 80 14.86 -11.09 10.12
CA LEU A 80 15.35 -10.90 8.75
C LEU A 80 16.30 -12.02 8.32
N ASP A 81 16.99 -12.67 9.27
CA ASP A 81 17.91 -13.76 8.98
C ASP A 81 17.16 -15.06 8.62
N ASN A 82 15.95 -15.26 9.16
CA ASN A 82 15.06 -16.34 8.77
C ASN A 82 13.62 -16.07 9.23
N ILE A 83 12.71 -15.74 8.32
CA ILE A 83 11.33 -15.37 8.66
C ILE A 83 10.50 -16.53 9.23
N SER A 84 10.90 -17.78 8.99
CA SER A 84 10.24 -18.99 9.49
C SER A 84 10.59 -19.31 10.94
N LYS A 85 11.57 -18.62 11.54
CA LYS A 85 12.07 -18.86 12.91
C LYS A 85 11.87 -17.64 13.82
N GLN A 86 11.74 -17.91 15.12
CA GLN A 86 11.69 -16.88 16.19
C GLN A 86 10.64 -15.77 15.96
N ALA A 87 9.51 -16.12 15.34
CA ALA A 87 8.40 -15.20 15.10
C ALA A 87 7.66 -14.87 16.41
N LYS A 88 7.67 -13.60 16.81
CA LYS A 88 6.79 -13.08 17.87
C LYS A 88 5.45 -12.71 17.22
N LYS A 89 4.33 -13.01 17.87
CA LYS A 89 2.97 -12.83 17.34
C LYS A 89 2.13 -12.06 18.36
N LEU A 90 1.46 -11.01 17.91
CA LEU A 90 0.54 -10.19 18.69
C LEU A 90 -0.85 -10.29 18.05
N SER A 91 -1.84 -10.77 18.81
CA SER A 91 -3.23 -10.77 18.38
C SER A 91 -3.87 -9.42 18.71
N TRP A 92 -4.45 -8.78 17.69
CA TRP A 92 -5.11 -7.48 17.78
C TRP A 92 -6.41 -7.48 16.95
N PRO A 93 -7.41 -8.30 17.34
CA PRO A 93 -8.72 -8.29 16.71
C PRO A 93 -9.52 -7.04 17.09
N ALA A 94 -10.59 -6.75 16.34
CA ALA A 94 -11.58 -5.75 16.73
C ALA A 94 -12.42 -6.25 17.93
N PRO A 95 -12.90 -5.35 18.83
CA PRO A 95 -13.87 -5.67 19.88
C PRO A 95 -15.12 -6.36 19.33
N VAL A 96 -15.76 -7.21 20.13
CA VAL A 96 -16.94 -7.99 19.69
C VAL A 96 -18.09 -7.06 19.30
N GLU A 97 -18.25 -5.97 20.06
CA GLU A 97 -19.27 -4.94 19.87
C GLU A 97 -19.16 -4.30 18.48
N TRP A 98 -17.96 -3.90 18.05
CA TRP A 98 -17.75 -3.32 16.71
C TRP A 98 -17.93 -4.35 15.59
N ARG A 99 -17.64 -5.63 15.85
CA ARG A 99 -17.89 -6.72 14.89
C ARG A 99 -19.38 -6.99 14.72
N GLU A 100 -20.16 -6.90 15.79
CA GLU A 100 -21.63 -6.96 15.74
C GLU A 100 -22.22 -5.73 15.04
N GLU A 101 -21.78 -4.52 15.35
CA GLU A 101 -22.19 -3.29 14.66
C GLU A 101 -21.89 -3.34 13.15
N CYS A 102 -20.70 -3.81 12.77
CA CYS A 102 -20.30 -4.04 11.38
C CYS A 102 -21.23 -5.06 10.68
N ASN A 103 -21.56 -6.17 11.35
CA ASN A 103 -22.50 -7.16 10.84
C ASN A 103 -23.93 -6.58 10.70
N TRP A 104 -24.39 -5.75 11.64
CA TRP A 104 -25.66 -5.02 11.53
C TRP A 104 -25.68 -3.95 10.43
N ALA A 105 -24.52 -3.41 10.05
CA ALA A 105 -24.36 -2.59 8.85
C ALA A 105 -24.40 -3.40 7.53
N GLY A 106 -24.63 -4.71 7.59
CA GLY A 106 -24.76 -5.60 6.43
C GLY A 106 -23.42 -6.03 5.81
N LYS A 107 -22.33 -5.98 6.59
CA LYS A 107 -20.99 -6.42 6.18
C LYS A 107 -20.72 -7.86 6.60
N ASP A 108 -19.88 -8.56 5.84
CA ASP A 108 -19.59 -9.97 6.09
C ASP A 108 -18.69 -10.19 7.32
N ILE A 109 -19.15 -11.03 8.26
CA ILE A 109 -18.47 -11.25 9.54
C ILE A 109 -17.14 -12.01 9.44
N GLY A 110 -16.88 -12.67 8.31
CA GLY A 110 -15.67 -13.47 8.05
C GLY A 110 -14.62 -12.78 7.19
N THR A 111 -15.01 -11.87 6.29
CA THR A 111 -14.12 -11.16 5.34
C THR A 111 -14.02 -9.66 5.56
N GLU A 112 -15.00 -9.04 6.22
CA GLU A 112 -15.09 -7.58 6.35
C GLU A 112 -15.02 -7.11 7.81
N CYS A 113 -15.73 -7.78 8.74
CA CYS A 113 -15.78 -7.40 10.16
C CYS A 113 -14.61 -7.97 10.99
N MET A 114 -13.39 -7.70 10.52
CA MET A 114 -12.12 -8.00 11.18
C MET A 114 -11.22 -6.76 11.22
N ASN A 115 -10.17 -6.79 12.04
CA ASN A 115 -9.15 -5.73 12.05
C ASN A 115 -8.03 -6.06 11.05
N PHE A 116 -8.05 -5.46 9.86
CA PHE A 116 -6.96 -5.61 8.90
C PHE A 116 -5.93 -4.53 9.14
N VAL A 117 -4.72 -4.90 9.59
CA VAL A 117 -3.63 -3.94 9.81
C VAL A 117 -3.13 -3.44 8.45
N LYS A 118 -3.38 -2.16 8.16
CA LYS A 118 -3.05 -1.53 6.88
C LYS A 118 -1.73 -0.77 6.90
N LEU A 119 -1.31 -0.25 8.07
CA LEU A 119 -0.11 0.57 8.22
C LEU A 119 0.74 0.12 9.40
N LEU A 120 2.06 0.17 9.21
CA LEU A 120 3.09 0.02 10.25
C LEU A 120 4.19 1.07 10.01
N HIS A 121 4.53 1.85 11.03
CA HIS A 121 5.59 2.87 10.97
C HIS A 121 6.44 2.90 12.25
N PRO A 122 7.76 3.14 12.17
CA PRO A 122 8.60 3.33 13.35
C PRO A 122 8.26 4.67 14.01
N TYR A 123 7.73 4.66 15.25
CA TYR A 123 7.31 5.89 15.94
C TYR A 123 8.42 6.50 16.79
N ASN A 124 9.14 5.66 17.54
CA ASN A 124 10.30 6.06 18.33
C ASN A 124 11.26 4.85 18.49
N HIS A 125 12.26 4.98 19.36
CA HIS A 125 13.25 3.91 19.60
C HIS A 125 12.71 2.66 20.32
N THR A 126 11.44 2.62 20.73
CA THR A 126 10.83 1.50 21.46
C THR A 126 9.45 1.10 20.93
N HIS A 127 8.86 1.87 20.01
CA HIS A 127 7.48 1.69 19.55
C HIS A 127 7.32 1.77 18.04
N VAL A 128 6.46 0.89 17.52
CA VAL A 128 5.90 0.93 16.16
C VAL A 128 4.46 1.42 16.24
N LEU A 129 4.09 2.40 15.43
CA LEU A 129 2.70 2.80 15.22
C LEU A 129 2.05 1.80 14.25
N ALA A 130 0.98 1.15 14.69
CA ALA A 130 0.16 0.26 13.87
C ALA A 130 -1.24 0.85 13.69
N CYS A 131 -1.81 0.74 12.49
CA CYS A 131 -3.20 1.15 12.22
C CYS A 131 -3.94 0.10 11.38
N GLY A 132 -5.22 -0.11 11.65
CA GLY A 132 -6.07 -1.06 10.93
C GLY A 132 -7.54 -0.65 10.84
N THR A 133 -8.31 -1.44 10.09
CA THR A 133 -9.72 -1.18 9.77
C THR A 133 -10.67 -1.29 10.97
N GLY A 134 -10.27 -2.01 12.02
CA GLY A 134 -11.06 -2.19 13.25
C GLY A 134 -12.50 -2.66 13.04
N ALA A 135 -12.76 -3.54 12.06
CA ALA A 135 -14.12 -3.95 11.65
C ALA A 135 -15.03 -2.76 11.28
N PHE A 136 -14.61 -1.95 10.29
CA PHE A 136 -15.29 -0.70 9.90
C PHE A 136 -15.36 0.35 11.04
N HIS A 137 -14.43 0.27 12.00
CA HIS A 137 -14.17 1.31 13.00
C HIS A 137 -12.65 1.53 13.15
N PRO A 138 -12.01 2.27 12.23
CA PRO A 138 -10.55 2.35 12.13
C PRO A 138 -9.87 2.79 13.43
N ILE A 139 -8.80 2.10 13.81
CA ILE A 139 -8.01 2.37 15.01
C ILE A 139 -6.52 2.34 14.74
N CYS A 140 -5.79 3.09 15.53
CA CYS A 140 -4.34 3.02 15.63
C CYS A 140 -3.91 2.70 17.07
N ALA A 141 -2.72 2.11 17.22
CA ALA A 141 -2.13 1.78 18.50
C ALA A 141 -0.61 1.84 18.43
N PHE A 142 0.02 2.01 19.59
CA PHE A 142 1.47 1.89 19.74
C PHE A 142 1.81 0.46 20.19
N VAL A 143 2.66 -0.19 19.42
CA VAL A 143 3.18 -1.53 19.70
C VAL A 143 4.60 -1.38 20.23
N GLU A 144 4.82 -1.74 21.48
CA GLU A 144 6.13 -1.79 22.11
C GLU A 144 6.94 -2.96 21.53
N VAL A 145 8.15 -2.64 21.08
CA VAL A 145 9.11 -3.57 20.43
C VAL A 145 10.45 -3.67 21.17
N GLY A 146 10.62 -2.92 22.26
CA GLY A 146 11.86 -2.85 23.04
C GLY A 146 12.98 -2.05 22.38
N HIS A 147 14.09 -1.85 23.10
CA HIS A 147 15.31 -1.29 22.53
C HIS A 147 16.05 -2.32 21.66
N TRP A 148 16.87 -1.84 20.73
CA TRP A 148 17.56 -2.68 19.73
C TRP A 148 18.62 -3.65 20.29
N LEU A 149 18.99 -3.51 21.57
CA LEU A 149 19.93 -4.41 22.28
C LEU A 149 19.22 -5.43 23.19
N GLU A 150 17.90 -5.34 23.35
CA GLU A 150 17.13 -6.14 24.29
C GLU A 150 16.46 -7.36 23.62
N GLU A 151 15.96 -8.29 24.43
CA GLU A 151 15.10 -9.37 23.94
C GLU A 151 13.88 -8.77 23.21
N PRO A 152 13.60 -9.15 21.95
CA PRO A 152 12.56 -8.50 21.16
C PRO A 152 11.17 -8.77 21.74
N VAL A 153 10.56 -7.70 22.24
CA VAL A 153 9.18 -7.65 22.72
C VAL A 153 8.24 -7.42 21.54
N LEU A 154 6.97 -7.79 21.70
CA LEU A 154 5.89 -7.38 20.80
C LEU A 154 4.60 -7.27 21.62
N TRP A 155 4.36 -6.09 22.18
CA TRP A 155 3.25 -5.85 23.11
C TRP A 155 2.43 -4.62 22.71
N LEU A 156 1.11 -4.69 22.88
CA LEU A 156 0.19 -3.61 22.54
C LEU A 156 -0.09 -2.77 23.78
N GLU A 157 0.13 -1.45 23.73
CA GLU A 157 -0.26 -0.55 24.82
C GLU A 157 -1.78 -0.23 24.76
N PRO A 158 -2.67 -0.86 25.56
CA PRO A 158 -4.12 -0.73 25.37
C PRO A 158 -4.67 0.61 25.88
N ARG A 159 -3.83 1.40 26.56
CA ARG A 159 -4.17 2.73 27.09
C ARG A 159 -3.87 3.87 26.10
N ARG A 160 -3.27 3.56 24.94
CA ARG A 160 -2.92 4.53 23.90
C ARG A 160 -3.54 4.18 22.54
N PHE A 161 -4.81 3.75 22.55
CA PHE A 161 -5.58 3.67 21.32
C PHE A 161 -5.87 5.07 20.79
N GLU A 162 -5.63 5.24 19.50
CA GLU A 162 -5.75 6.46 18.74
C GLU A 162 -6.85 6.29 17.69
N ASP A 163 -7.65 7.34 17.44
CA ASP A 163 -8.64 7.32 16.36
C ASP A 163 -7.94 7.05 15.02
N GLY A 164 -8.36 6.02 14.30
CA GLY A 164 -7.81 5.65 13.00
C GLY A 164 -8.42 6.41 11.83
N LYS A 165 -9.44 7.24 12.05
CA LYS A 165 -10.10 8.01 10.98
C LYS A 165 -9.11 8.91 10.25
N GLY A 166 -9.09 8.80 8.92
CA GLY A 166 -8.13 9.52 8.08
C GLY A 166 -6.70 8.95 8.12
N LYS A 167 -6.40 7.97 8.99
CA LYS A 167 -5.13 7.24 9.07
C LYS A 167 -5.22 5.88 8.36
N SER A 168 -6.27 5.11 8.67
CA SER A 168 -6.61 3.82 8.03
C SER A 168 -8.01 3.89 7.41
N PRO A 169 -8.27 3.19 6.27
CA PRO A 169 -9.60 3.08 5.71
C PRO A 169 -10.53 2.22 6.57
N TYR A 170 -11.84 2.38 6.33
CA TYR A 170 -12.91 1.58 6.90
C TYR A 170 -13.02 0.21 6.23
N ASP A 171 -13.10 0.19 4.90
CA ASP A 171 -13.23 -1.04 4.09
C ASP A 171 -11.85 -1.65 3.80
N PRO A 172 -11.63 -2.95 4.05
CA PRO A 172 -10.32 -3.59 3.83
C PRO A 172 -9.90 -3.64 2.35
N ARG A 173 -10.80 -3.41 1.39
CA ARG A 173 -10.49 -3.35 -0.04
C ARG A 173 -9.89 -2.01 -0.46
N HIS A 174 -9.98 -0.98 0.38
CA HIS A 174 -9.27 0.27 0.13
C HIS A 174 -7.81 0.14 0.58
N ARG A 175 -6.89 0.47 -0.33
CA ARG A 175 -5.47 0.66 0.00
C ARG A 175 -5.30 1.92 0.84
N ALA A 176 -4.28 1.90 1.69
CA ALA A 176 -3.78 3.06 2.43
C ALA A 176 -2.33 3.31 1.99
N ALA A 177 -1.95 4.56 1.77
CA ALA A 177 -0.56 4.95 1.62
C ALA A 177 -0.23 6.00 2.68
N SER A 178 0.93 5.90 3.34
CA SER A 178 1.32 6.87 4.36
C SER A 178 2.82 6.91 4.61
N VAL A 179 3.26 7.98 5.26
CA VAL A 179 4.61 8.16 5.82
C VAL A 179 4.50 8.87 7.17
N LEU A 180 5.27 8.40 8.15
CA LEU A 180 5.41 9.04 9.46
C LEU A 180 6.72 9.85 9.47
N VAL A 181 6.65 11.15 9.80
CA VAL A 181 7.82 12.06 9.70
C VAL A 181 7.98 12.84 11.00
N GLY A 182 8.82 12.31 11.90
CA GLY A 182 8.77 12.71 13.31
C GLY A 182 7.48 12.17 13.93
N GLU A 183 6.76 13.01 14.68
CA GLU A 183 5.50 12.61 15.33
C GLU A 183 4.24 12.74 14.44
N GLU A 184 4.38 13.09 13.16
CA GLU A 184 3.25 13.40 12.27
C GLU A 184 3.04 12.35 11.18
N LEU A 185 1.84 11.75 11.14
CA LEU A 185 1.45 10.79 10.13
C LEU A 185 0.74 11.48 8.96
N TYR A 186 1.34 11.38 7.78
CA TYR A 186 0.81 11.84 6.51
C TYR A 186 0.22 10.64 5.77
N SER A 187 -1.06 10.69 5.41
CA SER A 187 -1.82 9.51 4.94
C SER A 187 -2.79 9.85 3.82
N GLY A 188 -2.88 8.99 2.81
CA GLY A 188 -3.87 9.02 1.74
C GLY A 188 -4.80 7.83 1.87
N VAL A 189 -6.07 8.07 2.23
CA VAL A 189 -7.08 7.03 2.50
C VAL A 189 -8.50 7.47 2.10
N ALA A 190 -9.44 6.54 2.06
CA ALA A 190 -10.87 6.84 2.19
C ALA A 190 -11.23 6.97 3.69
N ALA A 191 -11.73 8.13 4.10
CA ALA A 191 -11.90 8.50 5.51
C ALA A 191 -13.36 8.39 6.03
N ASP A 192 -14.26 7.80 5.25
CA ASP A 192 -15.65 7.57 5.59
C ASP A 192 -16.08 6.10 5.43
N LEU A 193 -17.19 5.74 6.08
CA LEU A 193 -17.77 4.40 6.06
C LEU A 193 -18.19 3.95 4.65
N MET A 194 -18.54 4.89 3.75
CA MET A 194 -18.98 4.58 2.39
C MET A 194 -17.84 4.41 1.38
N GLY A 195 -16.59 4.70 1.76
CA GLY A 195 -15.43 4.59 0.85
C GLY A 195 -15.41 5.64 -0.26
N ARG A 196 -15.89 6.86 0.02
CA ARG A 196 -16.09 7.96 -0.95
C ARG A 196 -15.37 9.26 -0.59
N ASP A 197 -15.15 9.54 0.70
CA ASP A 197 -14.38 10.70 1.17
C ASP A 197 -12.87 10.38 1.11
N PHE A 198 -12.32 10.36 -0.10
CA PHE A 198 -10.88 10.25 -0.29
C PHE A 198 -10.17 11.53 0.14
N THR A 199 -9.17 11.40 1.01
CA THR A 199 -8.45 12.55 1.56
C THR A 199 -6.96 12.27 1.67
N ILE A 200 -6.16 13.31 1.47
CA ILE A 200 -4.80 13.38 2.02
C ILE A 200 -4.89 14.08 3.37
N PHE A 201 -4.45 13.40 4.43
CA PHE A 201 -4.61 13.79 5.83
C PHE A 201 -3.25 13.88 6.53
N ARG A 202 -3.07 14.89 7.38
CA ARG A 202 -2.02 14.89 8.42
C ARG A 202 -2.70 14.75 9.78
N SER A 203 -2.18 13.81 10.56
CA SER A 203 -2.63 13.51 11.93
C SER A 203 -1.43 13.30 12.84
N LEU A 204 -1.70 13.13 14.14
CA LEU A 204 -0.68 13.06 15.20
C LEU A 204 0.15 14.36 15.29
N GLY A 205 1.11 14.38 16.20
CA GLY A 205 1.92 15.57 16.52
C GLY A 205 1.12 16.68 17.22
N GLN A 206 1.78 17.82 17.43
CA GLN A 206 1.22 18.97 18.14
C GLN A 206 0.49 19.96 17.22
N ARG A 207 0.65 19.84 15.89
CA ARG A 207 0.05 20.74 14.91
C ARG A 207 -1.39 20.33 14.60
N PRO A 208 -2.26 21.28 14.22
CA PRO A 208 -3.62 20.94 13.81
C PRO A 208 -3.59 19.99 12.60
N SER A 209 -4.47 18.99 12.63
CA SER A 209 -4.70 18.07 11.54
C SER A 209 -5.15 18.84 10.29
N LEU A 210 -4.55 18.52 9.14
CA LEU A 210 -4.90 19.13 7.85
C LEU A 210 -5.47 18.07 6.91
N ARG A 211 -6.42 18.49 6.07
CA ARG A 211 -7.01 17.62 5.05
C ARG A 211 -7.16 18.28 3.68
N THR A 212 -7.39 17.49 2.63
CA THR A 212 -7.81 18.02 1.33
C THR A 212 -9.27 18.47 1.36
N GLU A 213 -9.63 19.37 0.45
CA GLU A 213 -11.01 19.85 0.28
C GLU A 213 -11.94 18.66 0.00
N PRO A 214 -12.96 18.39 0.84
CA PRO A 214 -13.89 17.28 0.61
C PRO A 214 -14.81 17.58 -0.59
N HIS A 215 -15.16 16.53 -1.34
CA HIS A 215 -16.12 16.57 -2.44
C HIS A 215 -15.78 17.53 -3.62
N ASP A 216 -14.51 17.93 -3.78
CA ASP A 216 -14.04 18.69 -4.94
C ASP A 216 -13.17 17.80 -5.84
N SER A 217 -13.70 17.39 -6.99
CA SER A 217 -13.01 16.50 -7.95
C SER A 217 -11.75 17.14 -8.56
N ARG A 218 -11.60 18.46 -8.52
CA ARG A 218 -10.34 19.12 -8.93
C ARG A 218 -9.19 18.72 -8.01
N TRP A 219 -9.48 18.52 -6.73
CA TRP A 219 -8.50 18.10 -5.72
C TRP A 219 -8.21 16.60 -5.82
N LEU A 220 -9.22 15.75 -5.69
CA LEU A 220 -9.10 14.29 -5.74
C LEU A 220 -10.37 13.69 -6.35
N ASN A 221 -10.23 12.80 -7.33
CA ASN A 221 -11.38 12.22 -8.04
C ASN A 221 -11.33 10.68 -8.08
N GLU A 222 -11.95 10.02 -7.09
CA GLU A 222 -11.87 8.56 -6.86
C GLU A 222 -10.43 7.99 -6.82
N PRO A 223 -9.45 8.64 -6.14
CA PRO A 223 -8.06 8.20 -6.17
C PRO A 223 -7.84 6.82 -5.52
N LYS A 224 -6.88 6.07 -6.05
CA LYS A 224 -6.25 4.92 -5.38
C LYS A 224 -4.82 5.32 -4.99
N PHE A 225 -4.59 5.48 -3.70
CA PHE A 225 -3.28 5.82 -3.16
C PHE A 225 -2.34 4.60 -3.22
N VAL A 226 -1.07 4.87 -3.57
CA VAL A 226 -0.04 3.86 -3.82
C VAL A 226 1.10 3.98 -2.83
N LYS A 227 1.79 5.13 -2.79
CA LYS A 227 2.91 5.42 -1.86
C LYS A 227 2.92 6.89 -1.43
N VAL A 228 3.60 7.17 -0.33
CA VAL A 228 3.88 8.52 0.16
C VAL A 228 5.35 8.59 0.59
N PHE A 229 6.06 9.65 0.21
CA PHE A 229 7.46 9.85 0.56
C PHE A 229 7.70 11.26 1.10
N TRP A 230 8.56 11.37 2.10
CA TRP A 230 9.17 12.63 2.52
C TRP A 230 10.46 12.83 1.71
N ILE A 231 10.60 13.99 1.06
CA ILE A 231 11.80 14.34 0.30
C ILE A 231 12.17 15.79 0.65
N PRO A 232 13.40 16.05 1.13
CA PRO A 232 13.88 17.41 1.37
C PRO A 232 14.08 18.13 0.04
N GLU A 233 13.77 19.43 -0.01
CA GLU A 233 13.99 20.26 -1.21
C GLU A 233 15.29 21.07 -1.13
N SER A 234 15.71 21.47 0.09
CA SER A 234 16.91 22.26 0.34
C SER A 234 17.64 21.78 1.61
N GLU A 235 18.58 22.56 2.14
CA GLU A 235 19.18 22.32 3.47
C GLU A 235 18.33 22.87 4.62
N ASN A 236 17.31 23.67 4.30
CA ASN A 236 16.36 24.22 5.25
C ASN A 236 15.13 23.31 5.38
N PRO A 237 14.86 22.72 6.56
CA PRO A 237 13.70 21.85 6.77
C PRO A 237 12.33 22.54 6.59
N ASP A 238 12.26 23.88 6.60
CA ASP A 238 11.02 24.60 6.25
C ASP A 238 10.62 24.37 4.78
N ASP A 239 11.55 23.97 3.90
CA ASP A 239 11.27 23.69 2.47
C ASP A 239 10.89 22.20 2.22
N ASP A 240 10.87 21.36 3.26
CA ASP A 240 10.51 19.94 3.18
C ASP A 240 9.14 19.70 2.54
N LYS A 241 9.05 18.73 1.63
CA LYS A 241 7.79 18.30 1.01
C LYS A 241 7.47 16.84 1.23
N ILE A 242 6.16 16.57 1.25
CA ILE A 242 5.61 15.21 1.23
C ILE A 242 4.98 14.99 -0.15
N TYR A 243 5.40 13.93 -0.83
CA TYR A 243 4.96 13.56 -2.16
C TYR A 243 4.05 12.33 -2.12
N PHE A 244 2.86 12.45 -2.68
CA PHE A 244 1.81 11.41 -2.74
C PHE A 244 1.71 10.84 -4.15
N PHE A 245 1.74 9.51 -4.26
CA PHE A 245 1.64 8.81 -5.52
C PHE A 245 0.33 8.03 -5.57
N PHE A 246 -0.47 8.27 -6.61
CA PHE A 246 -1.81 7.71 -6.77
C PHE A 246 -2.25 7.71 -8.23
N HIS A 247 -3.29 6.96 -8.57
CA HIS A 247 -4.03 7.14 -9.81
C HIS A 247 -5.48 7.55 -9.52
N GLU A 248 -6.10 8.34 -10.39
CA GLU A 248 -7.45 8.91 -10.21
C GLU A 248 -8.18 9.03 -11.55
N LEU A 249 -9.47 9.39 -11.53
CA LEU A 249 -10.21 9.73 -12.74
C LEU A 249 -9.89 11.15 -13.23
N ALA A 250 -9.42 11.28 -14.47
CA ALA A 250 -8.96 12.53 -15.07
C ALA A 250 -10.10 13.53 -15.30
N VAL A 251 -10.17 14.59 -14.48
CA VAL A 251 -11.08 15.72 -14.68
C VAL A 251 -10.78 16.53 -15.93
N GLU A 252 -9.56 16.42 -16.46
CA GLU A 252 -9.11 17.06 -17.70
C GLU A 252 -9.55 16.32 -18.98
N ALA A 253 -9.70 15.00 -18.92
CA ALA A 253 -10.09 14.18 -20.06
C ALA A 253 -11.60 13.88 -20.11
N ALA A 254 -12.30 14.01 -18.98
CA ALA A 254 -13.72 13.67 -18.84
C ALA A 254 -14.65 14.22 -19.95
N PRO A 255 -14.51 15.46 -20.45
CA PRO A 255 -15.40 15.98 -21.51
C PRO A 255 -15.18 15.38 -22.91
N VAL A 256 -14.01 14.76 -23.17
CA VAL A 256 -13.56 14.37 -24.52
C VAL A 256 -13.42 12.85 -24.65
N LEU A 257 -12.85 12.19 -23.63
CA LEU A 257 -12.53 10.76 -23.64
C LEU A 257 -13.37 9.96 -22.62
N GLY A 258 -14.27 10.61 -21.88
CA GLY A 258 -15.05 9.97 -20.82
C GLY A 258 -14.19 9.57 -19.62
N ARG A 259 -14.44 8.38 -19.05
CA ARG A 259 -13.76 7.91 -17.83
C ARG A 259 -12.34 7.40 -18.13
N LEU A 260 -11.40 8.33 -18.30
CA LEU A 260 -9.97 8.03 -18.34
C LEU A 260 -9.38 8.02 -16.91
N THR A 261 -8.73 6.93 -16.51
CA THR A 261 -7.84 6.92 -15.34
C THR A 261 -6.49 7.52 -15.73
N VAL A 262 -5.87 8.33 -14.86
CA VAL A 262 -4.50 8.81 -15.02
C VAL A 262 -3.74 8.73 -13.70
N SER A 263 -2.43 8.55 -13.80
CA SER A 263 -1.53 8.58 -12.65
C SER A 263 -1.06 9.98 -12.29
N ARG A 264 -0.79 10.19 -11.01
CA ARG A 264 -0.47 11.49 -10.41
C ARG A 264 0.70 11.40 -9.44
N VAL A 265 1.45 12.49 -9.38
CA VAL A 265 2.21 12.89 -8.20
C VAL A 265 1.52 14.11 -7.60
N GLY A 266 1.22 14.08 -6.31
CA GLY A 266 0.83 15.24 -5.51
C GLY A 266 1.97 15.70 -4.61
N GLN A 267 2.09 17.00 -4.34
CA GLN A 267 3.00 17.57 -3.32
C GLN A 267 2.22 18.36 -2.28
N ILE A 268 2.73 18.39 -1.05
CA ILE A 268 2.37 19.35 0.02
C ILE A 268 3.64 19.76 0.76
N CYS A 269 3.64 20.94 1.38
CA CYS A 269 4.71 21.37 2.28
C CYS A 269 4.51 20.77 3.68
N ARG A 270 5.58 20.24 4.27
CA ARG A 270 5.57 19.64 5.62
C ARG A 270 5.18 20.64 6.71
N ASN A 271 5.47 21.93 6.51
CA ASN A 271 5.17 23.00 7.45
C ASN A 271 3.87 23.79 7.15
N ASP A 272 3.01 23.29 6.24
CA ASP A 272 1.69 23.86 6.01
C ASP A 272 0.84 23.84 7.31
N MET A 273 0.14 24.94 7.58
CA MET A 273 -0.68 25.18 8.78
C MET A 273 -2.14 25.46 8.44
N GLY A 274 -2.52 25.32 7.17
CA GLY A 274 -3.78 25.79 6.62
C GLY A 274 -3.83 27.30 6.44
N GLY A 275 -4.93 27.79 5.89
CA GLY A 275 -5.20 29.23 5.77
C GLY A 275 -5.92 29.80 7.00
N GLN A 276 -5.85 31.13 7.18
CA GLN A 276 -6.39 31.81 8.36
C GLN A 276 -7.91 32.04 8.31
N ARG A 277 -8.47 32.25 7.11
CA ARG A 277 -9.91 32.55 6.89
C ARG A 277 -10.55 31.55 5.94
N SER A 278 -9.93 31.36 4.78
CA SER A 278 -10.23 30.31 3.81
C SER A 278 -9.26 29.14 3.99
N LEU A 279 -9.66 27.92 3.60
CA LEU A 279 -8.87 26.69 3.80
C LEU A 279 -8.39 26.47 5.25
N VAL A 280 -9.23 26.84 6.23
CA VAL A 280 -8.98 26.54 7.65
C VAL A 280 -8.91 25.01 7.84
N ASN A 281 -7.83 24.56 8.48
CA ASN A 281 -7.50 23.14 8.67
C ASN A 281 -7.46 22.31 7.37
N LYS A 282 -7.14 22.96 6.23
CA LYS A 282 -6.99 22.32 4.93
C LYS A 282 -5.68 22.73 4.29
N TRP A 283 -5.10 21.87 3.45
CA TRP A 283 -3.85 22.18 2.75
C TRP A 283 -3.95 23.46 1.93
N THR A 284 -2.91 24.28 1.94
CA THR A 284 -2.77 25.49 1.10
C THR A 284 -1.71 25.32 0.02
N THR A 285 -0.83 24.33 0.20
CA THR A 285 0.32 24.02 -0.65
C THR A 285 0.12 22.80 -1.55
N PHE A 286 -1.08 22.20 -1.54
CA PHE A 286 -1.41 21.02 -2.35
C PHE A 286 -1.44 21.32 -3.85
N LEU A 287 -0.60 20.61 -4.61
CA LEU A 287 -0.63 20.56 -6.06
C LEU A 287 -0.49 19.12 -6.55
N LYS A 288 -1.03 18.78 -7.72
CA LYS A 288 -0.85 17.49 -8.41
C LYS A 288 -0.53 17.67 -9.89
N ALA A 289 0.32 16.80 -10.43
CA ALA A 289 0.70 16.74 -11.84
C ALA A 289 0.47 15.34 -12.41
N ARG A 290 0.18 15.22 -13.72
CA ARG A 290 0.07 13.91 -14.39
C ARG A 290 1.44 13.25 -14.47
N LEU A 291 1.53 11.98 -14.08
CA LEU A 291 2.71 11.14 -14.27
C LEU A 291 2.43 10.24 -15.48
N VAL A 292 3.27 10.33 -16.53
CA VAL A 292 3.02 9.67 -17.82
C VAL A 292 4.05 8.59 -18.08
N CYS A 293 3.59 7.34 -18.22
CA CYS A 293 4.40 6.25 -18.74
C CYS A 293 3.78 5.79 -20.07
N SER A 294 4.47 6.03 -21.19
CA SER A 294 4.01 5.65 -22.53
C SER A 294 5.14 5.13 -23.41
N MET A 295 4.78 4.27 -24.36
CA MET A 295 5.64 3.90 -25.49
C MET A 295 5.24 4.72 -26.72
N PRO A 296 6.15 5.53 -27.28
CA PRO A 296 5.91 6.21 -28.54
C PRO A 296 5.71 5.20 -29.68
N GLY A 297 4.54 5.25 -30.33
CA GLY A 297 4.18 4.44 -31.49
C GLY A 297 4.04 5.28 -32.76
N VAL A 298 3.96 4.61 -33.92
CA VAL A 298 3.87 5.28 -35.23
C VAL A 298 2.54 6.03 -35.42
N GLU A 299 1.44 5.47 -34.89
CA GLU A 299 0.09 6.05 -34.97
C GLU A 299 -0.34 6.76 -33.67
N GLY A 300 0.51 6.78 -32.65
CA GLY A 300 0.23 7.37 -31.34
C GLY A 300 0.91 6.65 -30.18
N ASP A 301 0.87 7.28 -29.00
CA ASP A 301 1.47 6.75 -27.78
C ASP A 301 0.60 5.65 -27.13
N SER A 302 1.23 4.52 -26.79
CA SER A 302 0.60 3.47 -25.97
C SER A 302 0.83 3.76 -24.48
N HIS A 303 -0.22 4.17 -23.77
CA HIS A 303 -0.15 4.60 -22.38
C HIS A 303 -0.38 3.47 -21.36
N PHE A 304 0.37 3.53 -20.25
CA PHE A 304 0.19 2.73 -19.04
C PHE A 304 -0.23 3.69 -17.91
N ASP A 305 -1.52 3.98 -17.81
CA ASP A 305 -2.04 5.05 -16.94
C ASP A 305 -2.34 4.63 -15.49
N GLN A 306 -2.34 3.33 -15.16
CA GLN A 306 -2.65 2.83 -13.82
C GLN A 306 -1.39 2.53 -13.01
N LEU A 307 -0.94 3.45 -12.17
CA LEU A 307 0.17 3.24 -11.23
C LEU A 307 -0.20 2.15 -10.21
N GLN A 308 0.65 1.13 -10.08
CA GLN A 308 0.48 0.02 -9.13
C GLN A 308 1.39 0.14 -7.91
N ASP A 309 2.66 0.53 -8.12
CA ASP A 309 3.67 0.71 -7.07
C ASP A 309 4.74 1.76 -7.43
N VAL A 310 5.43 2.29 -6.41
CA VAL A 310 6.56 3.22 -6.50
C VAL A 310 7.68 2.83 -5.53
N PHE A 311 8.90 2.77 -6.03
CA PHE A 311 10.12 2.60 -5.25
C PHE A 311 11.02 3.83 -5.38
N LEU A 312 11.48 4.34 -4.24
CA LEU A 312 12.38 5.48 -4.16
C LEU A 312 13.82 4.97 -3.99
N LEU A 313 14.61 5.04 -5.05
CA LEU A 313 16.02 4.66 -5.01
C LEU A 313 16.87 5.85 -4.58
N SER A 314 17.39 5.77 -3.35
CA SER A 314 18.24 6.82 -2.76
C SER A 314 19.49 7.11 -3.61
N SER A 315 19.76 8.40 -3.79
CA SER A 315 20.98 8.90 -4.42
C SER A 315 21.99 9.37 -3.37
N ARG A 316 23.19 9.79 -3.80
CA ARG A 316 24.17 10.45 -2.92
C ARG A 316 23.63 11.78 -2.36
N ASP A 317 22.76 12.44 -3.11
CA ASP A 317 22.03 13.62 -2.68
C ASP A 317 20.59 13.22 -2.30
N PRO A 318 20.18 13.32 -1.01
CA PRO A 318 18.84 12.92 -0.56
C PRO A 318 17.72 13.79 -1.14
N ARG A 319 18.06 14.97 -1.68
CA ARG A 319 17.13 15.84 -2.41
C ARG A 319 16.84 15.34 -3.84
N ASN A 320 17.62 14.40 -4.36
CA ASN A 320 17.51 13.92 -5.75
C ASN A 320 17.54 12.38 -5.86
N PRO A 321 16.61 11.65 -5.22
CA PRO A 321 16.39 10.23 -5.47
C PRO A 321 15.83 9.99 -6.88
N LEU A 322 15.97 8.75 -7.36
CA LEU A 322 15.30 8.27 -8.57
C LEU A 322 14.00 7.56 -8.19
N LEU A 323 12.92 7.86 -8.91
CA LEU A 323 11.63 7.24 -8.73
C LEU A 323 11.45 6.12 -9.76
N TYR A 324 11.44 4.87 -9.29
CA TYR A 324 11.04 3.72 -10.08
C TYR A 324 9.56 3.44 -9.85
N THR A 325 8.82 3.13 -10.91
CA THR A 325 7.35 3.09 -10.87
C THR A 325 6.81 1.97 -11.74
N VAL A 326 5.86 1.20 -11.23
CA VAL A 326 5.13 0.17 -12.00
C VAL A 326 3.78 0.71 -12.44
N PHE A 327 3.47 0.54 -13.72
CA PHE A 327 2.16 0.84 -14.29
C PHE A 327 1.56 -0.38 -14.97
N SER A 328 0.23 -0.45 -14.98
CA SER A 328 -0.56 -1.32 -15.86
C SER A 328 -1.34 -0.49 -16.89
N THR A 329 -1.79 -1.16 -17.94
CA THR A 329 -2.76 -0.61 -18.90
C THR A 329 -4.15 -0.45 -18.24
N SER A 330 -4.93 0.53 -18.70
CA SER A 330 -6.32 0.73 -18.25
C SER A 330 -7.33 -0.20 -18.94
N SER A 331 -6.91 -0.94 -19.98
CA SER A 331 -7.77 -1.84 -20.75
C SER A 331 -7.84 -3.23 -20.13
N SER A 332 -9.05 -3.75 -19.95
CA SER A 332 -9.27 -5.14 -19.55
C SER A 332 -8.94 -6.16 -20.64
N ILE A 333 -8.88 -5.72 -21.91
CA ILE A 333 -8.61 -6.58 -23.06
C ILE A 333 -7.10 -6.64 -23.34
N PHE A 334 -6.43 -5.48 -23.34
CA PHE A 334 -5.01 -5.36 -23.59
C PHE A 334 -4.24 -5.28 -22.28
N GLN A 335 -3.93 -6.44 -21.69
CA GLN A 335 -3.10 -6.53 -20.49
C GLN A 335 -1.63 -6.26 -20.84
N GLY A 336 -1.09 -5.20 -20.24
CA GLY A 336 0.32 -4.86 -20.31
C GLY A 336 0.78 -4.18 -19.03
N SER A 337 2.07 -4.25 -18.76
CA SER A 337 2.71 -3.58 -17.63
C SER A 337 4.05 -3.01 -18.02
N ALA A 338 4.40 -1.89 -17.39
CA ALA A 338 5.62 -1.14 -17.69
C ALA A 338 6.27 -0.62 -16.42
N VAL A 339 7.60 -0.60 -16.40
CA VAL A 339 8.40 0.13 -15.43
C VAL A 339 8.92 1.39 -16.08
N CYS A 340 8.59 2.55 -15.50
CA CYS A 340 9.18 3.84 -15.85
C CYS A 340 10.10 4.34 -14.73
N MET A 341 10.99 5.28 -15.07
CA MET A 341 11.92 5.94 -14.15
C MET A 341 11.78 7.46 -14.26
N TYR A 342 11.75 8.19 -13.15
CA TYR A 342 11.62 9.65 -13.13
C TYR A 342 12.66 10.32 -12.23
N SER A 343 13.02 11.55 -12.59
CA SER A 343 13.90 12.43 -11.81
C SER A 343 13.07 13.42 -10.98
N MET A 344 13.47 13.66 -9.73
CA MET A 344 12.87 14.73 -8.92
C MET A 344 13.02 16.12 -9.53
N ASN A 345 14.01 16.35 -10.40
CA ASN A 345 14.15 17.62 -11.13
C ASN A 345 13.02 17.84 -12.14
N ASP A 346 12.53 16.78 -12.78
CA ASP A 346 11.41 16.88 -13.73
C ASP A 346 10.07 16.99 -13.01
N VAL A 347 9.92 16.30 -11.86
CA VAL A 347 8.80 16.48 -10.92
C VAL A 347 8.71 17.95 -10.47
N ARG A 348 9.82 18.54 -10.01
CA ARG A 348 9.89 19.97 -9.61
C ARG A 348 9.59 20.90 -10.78
N ARG A 349 10.12 20.62 -11.97
CA ARG A 349 9.86 21.42 -13.19
C ARG A 349 8.37 21.45 -13.54
N ALA A 350 7.66 20.32 -13.42
CA ALA A 350 6.22 20.28 -13.62
C ALA A 350 5.46 21.12 -12.57
N PHE A 351 5.82 21.01 -11.29
CA PHE A 351 5.22 21.82 -10.22
C PHE A 351 5.54 23.32 -10.28
N LEU A 352 6.67 23.71 -10.88
CA LEU A 352 7.02 25.10 -11.17
C LEU A 352 6.41 25.63 -12.48
N GLY A 353 5.87 24.75 -13.32
CA GLY A 353 5.24 25.07 -14.61
C GLY A 353 3.87 25.76 -14.52
N PRO A 354 3.13 25.86 -15.64
CA PRO A 354 1.80 26.45 -15.67
C PRO A 354 0.77 25.57 -14.94
N PHE A 355 -0.14 26.22 -14.21
CA PHE A 355 -1.33 25.58 -13.63
C PHE A 355 -2.33 25.22 -14.75
N ALA A 356 -3.10 24.16 -14.56
CA ALA A 356 -4.23 23.83 -15.42
C ALA A 356 -5.44 24.69 -15.03
N HIS A 357 -6.11 25.27 -16.00
CA HIS A 357 -7.22 26.20 -15.81
C HIS A 357 -8.37 25.90 -16.77
N LYS A 358 -9.59 26.26 -16.36
CA LYS A 358 -10.76 26.38 -17.23
C LYS A 358 -11.64 27.53 -16.75
N GLU A 359 -12.16 28.32 -17.68
CA GLU A 359 -12.98 29.50 -17.37
C GLU A 359 -14.38 29.12 -16.85
N GLY A 360 -14.91 27.97 -17.29
CA GLY A 360 -16.20 27.47 -16.86
C GLY A 360 -16.33 25.94 -16.97
N PRO A 361 -17.47 25.36 -16.58
CA PRO A 361 -17.65 23.90 -16.55
C PRO A 361 -17.47 23.21 -17.91
N THR A 362 -17.88 23.87 -18.99
CA THR A 362 -17.87 23.40 -20.39
C THR A 362 -16.59 23.75 -21.16
N TYR A 363 -15.70 24.56 -20.59
CA TYR A 363 -14.46 24.96 -21.25
C TYR A 363 -13.42 23.84 -21.18
N GLN A 364 -12.61 23.74 -22.24
CA GLN A 364 -11.45 22.84 -22.25
C GLN A 364 -10.41 23.30 -21.22
N TRP A 365 -9.61 22.35 -20.75
CA TRP A 365 -8.50 22.65 -19.84
C TRP A 365 -7.32 23.21 -20.62
N VAL A 366 -6.83 24.37 -20.21
CA VAL A 366 -5.74 25.12 -20.83
C VAL A 366 -4.66 25.44 -19.80
N SER A 367 -3.46 25.80 -20.27
CA SER A 367 -2.44 26.41 -19.42
C SER A 367 -2.94 27.77 -18.89
N TYR A 368 -2.81 28.02 -17.60
CA TYR A 368 -3.12 29.33 -17.02
C TYR A 368 -2.13 30.40 -17.52
N GLN A 369 -2.64 31.43 -18.20
CA GLN A 369 -1.85 32.55 -18.75
C GLN A 369 -2.01 33.86 -17.96
N GLY A 370 -2.82 33.87 -16.89
CA GLY A 370 -3.03 35.06 -16.06
C GLY A 370 -1.89 35.31 -15.06
N ARG A 371 -2.05 36.35 -14.24
CA ARG A 371 -1.09 36.66 -13.17
C ARG A 371 -1.20 35.66 -12.02
N VAL A 372 -0.17 34.85 -11.83
CA VAL A 372 -0.01 34.00 -10.64
C VAL A 372 0.26 34.90 -9.42
N PRO A 373 -0.44 34.71 -8.28
CA PRO A 373 -0.23 35.53 -7.07
C PRO A 373 1.07 35.17 -6.33
N TYR A 374 1.48 36.01 -5.37
CA TYR A 374 2.72 35.84 -4.61
C TYR A 374 2.44 35.72 -3.10
N PRO A 375 3.05 34.75 -2.38
CA PRO A 375 3.97 33.72 -2.87
C PRO A 375 3.29 32.76 -3.84
N ARG A 376 4.07 32.17 -4.75
CA ARG A 376 3.53 31.26 -5.76
C ARG A 376 2.87 30.06 -5.06
N PRO A 377 1.59 29.75 -5.34
CA PRO A 377 0.91 28.57 -4.78
C PRO A 377 1.75 27.29 -4.93
N GLY A 378 1.84 26.51 -3.85
CA GLY A 378 2.72 25.34 -3.74
C GLY A 378 4.15 25.61 -3.27
N MET A 379 4.53 26.87 -3.01
CA MET A 379 5.72 27.23 -2.23
C MET A 379 5.49 27.00 -0.73
N CYS A 380 6.52 26.60 -0.01
CA CYS A 380 6.48 26.46 1.45
C CYS A 380 6.75 27.83 2.11
N PRO A 381 6.11 28.16 3.25
CA PRO A 381 6.53 29.30 4.05
C PRO A 381 7.94 29.04 4.59
N SER A 382 8.77 30.08 4.61
CA SER A 382 10.21 29.93 4.89
C SER A 382 10.70 31.13 5.68
N LYS A 383 11.26 30.90 6.87
CA LYS A 383 11.67 31.97 7.80
C LYS A 383 12.94 32.72 7.40
N THR A 384 13.70 32.18 6.45
CA THR A 384 15.04 32.65 6.07
C THR A 384 15.00 33.55 4.84
N PHE A 385 14.26 33.17 3.80
CA PHE A 385 14.20 33.87 2.51
C PHE A 385 12.77 34.22 2.05
N GLY A 386 11.75 33.85 2.83
CA GLY A 386 10.35 34.14 2.53
C GLY A 386 9.82 35.37 3.25
N THR A 387 8.83 36.03 2.65
CA THR A 387 8.07 37.13 3.29
C THR A 387 7.11 36.63 4.37
N PHE A 388 6.81 35.32 4.39
CA PHE A 388 5.78 34.70 5.22
C PHE A 388 6.36 33.50 5.97
N SER A 389 6.22 33.49 7.30
CA SER A 389 6.72 32.44 8.19
C SER A 389 5.70 31.32 8.45
N SER A 390 4.45 31.49 8.02
CA SER A 390 3.36 30.52 8.11
C SER A 390 2.41 30.65 6.93
N THR A 391 1.76 29.55 6.52
CA THR A 391 0.71 29.57 5.49
C THR A 391 -0.55 30.33 5.92
N LYS A 392 -0.73 30.55 7.24
CA LYS A 392 -1.83 31.36 7.78
C LYS A 392 -1.68 32.84 7.41
N ASP A 393 -0.45 33.29 7.18
CA ASP A 393 -0.15 34.68 6.83
C ASP A 393 -0.24 34.91 5.32
N PHE A 394 -0.49 33.87 4.52
CA PHE A 394 -0.63 34.00 3.06
C PHE A 394 -1.85 34.87 2.70
N PRO A 395 -1.72 35.78 1.72
CA PRO A 395 -2.82 36.59 1.21
C PRO A 395 -4.04 35.78 0.72
N ASP A 396 -5.23 36.38 0.87
CA ASP A 396 -6.52 35.74 0.50
C ASP A 396 -6.58 35.36 -1.01
N ASP A 397 -5.88 36.07 -1.90
CA ASP A 397 -5.79 35.75 -3.34
C ASP A 397 -4.92 34.52 -3.63
N VAL A 398 -3.80 34.33 -2.91
CA VAL A 398 -2.97 33.11 -2.96
C VAL A 398 -3.79 31.90 -2.51
N ILE A 399 -4.50 32.02 -1.40
CA ILE A 399 -5.35 30.95 -0.84
C ILE A 399 -6.50 30.60 -1.81
N GLN A 400 -7.18 31.61 -2.36
CA GLN A 400 -8.25 31.40 -3.32
C GLN A 400 -7.74 30.86 -4.66
N PHE A 401 -6.52 31.22 -5.09
CA PHE A 401 -5.90 30.64 -6.28
C PHE A 401 -5.59 29.16 -6.07
N ALA A 402 -4.90 28.82 -4.97
CA ALA A 402 -4.55 27.44 -4.62
C ALA A 402 -5.80 26.55 -4.54
N ARG A 403 -6.88 27.05 -3.94
CA ARG A 403 -8.16 26.32 -3.84
C ARG A 403 -8.75 25.89 -5.18
N ASN A 404 -8.53 26.70 -6.22
CA ASN A 404 -9.14 26.50 -7.54
C ASN A 404 -8.18 25.90 -8.58
N HIS A 405 -6.87 25.93 -8.34
CA HIS A 405 -5.83 25.44 -9.25
C HIS A 405 -4.91 24.37 -8.62
N PRO A 406 -5.43 23.27 -8.07
CA PRO A 406 -4.59 22.18 -7.54
C PRO A 406 -3.90 21.36 -8.64
N LEU A 407 -4.30 21.48 -9.91
CA LEU A 407 -3.78 20.68 -11.03
C LEU A 407 -2.72 21.47 -11.82
N MET A 408 -1.58 20.85 -12.11
CA MET A 408 -0.57 21.35 -13.04
C MET A 408 -0.91 20.94 -14.48
N TYR A 409 -0.65 21.82 -15.45
CA TYR A 409 -0.94 21.56 -16.86
C TYR A 409 0.11 20.65 -17.52
N ASN A 410 1.40 20.86 -17.22
CA ASN A 410 2.47 20.06 -17.78
C ASN A 410 2.56 18.68 -17.11
N PRO A 411 2.66 17.57 -17.87
CA PRO A 411 2.92 16.26 -17.32
C PRO A 411 4.39 16.08 -16.92
N ILE A 412 4.64 15.08 -16.10
CA ILE A 412 5.97 14.54 -15.76
C ILE A 412 6.21 13.35 -16.69
N LEU A 413 7.23 13.45 -17.54
CA LEU A 413 7.64 12.41 -18.50
C LEU A 413 8.80 11.58 -17.92
N PRO A 414 8.97 10.31 -18.35
CA PRO A 414 10.00 9.44 -17.81
C PRO A 414 11.36 9.77 -18.43
N ILE A 415 12.44 9.41 -17.73
CA ILE A 415 13.81 9.55 -18.22
C ILE A 415 13.94 8.75 -19.53
N GLY A 416 14.43 9.40 -20.59
CA GLY A 416 14.52 8.80 -21.94
C GLY A 416 13.21 8.76 -22.72
N GLY A 417 12.10 9.26 -22.16
CA GLY A 417 10.80 9.37 -22.84
C GLY A 417 10.11 8.02 -23.12
N ARG A 418 10.48 6.96 -22.40
CA ARG A 418 9.92 5.61 -22.53
C ARG A 418 10.12 4.78 -21.24
N PRO A 419 9.35 3.70 -21.04
CA PRO A 419 9.66 2.63 -20.07
C PRO A 419 11.10 2.10 -20.17
N VAL A 420 11.66 1.72 -19.01
CA VAL A 420 12.94 0.98 -18.92
C VAL A 420 12.74 -0.52 -19.11
N PHE A 421 11.57 -1.05 -18.75
CA PHE A 421 11.19 -2.44 -18.95
C PHE A 421 9.67 -2.50 -19.17
N MET A 422 9.19 -3.43 -19.99
CA MET A 422 7.76 -3.61 -20.23
C MET A 422 7.44 -5.03 -20.67
N GLN A 423 6.21 -5.47 -20.41
CA GLN A 423 5.65 -6.71 -20.90
C GLN A 423 4.22 -6.49 -21.34
N VAL A 424 3.84 -7.08 -22.48
CA VAL A 424 2.50 -7.03 -23.04
C VAL A 424 2.10 -8.45 -23.40
N SER A 425 0.85 -8.83 -23.10
CA SER A 425 0.33 -10.18 -23.38
C SER A 425 1.12 -11.33 -22.73
N ALA A 426 1.79 -11.09 -21.60
CA ALA A 426 2.57 -12.09 -20.87
C ALA A 426 1.72 -13.11 -20.06
N GLY A 427 0.42 -12.88 -19.93
CA GLY A 427 -0.48 -13.67 -19.08
C GLY A 427 -0.43 -13.29 -17.59
N TYR A 428 0.27 -12.21 -17.25
CA TYR A 428 0.36 -11.61 -15.91
C TYR A 428 0.58 -10.10 -16.00
N THR A 429 0.32 -9.39 -14.90
CA THR A 429 0.59 -7.96 -14.72
C THR A 429 1.56 -7.72 -13.55
N PHE A 430 2.28 -6.60 -13.59
CA PHE A 430 3.19 -6.19 -12.51
C PHE A 430 2.41 -5.52 -11.37
N THR A 431 2.72 -5.88 -10.13
CA THR A 431 1.99 -5.41 -8.93
C THR A 431 2.84 -4.61 -7.96
N GLN A 432 4.13 -4.92 -7.84
CA GLN A 432 5.07 -4.33 -6.87
C GLN A 432 6.47 -4.20 -7.49
N ILE A 433 7.27 -3.24 -7.04
CA ILE A 433 8.68 -3.10 -7.45
C ILE A 433 9.57 -2.75 -6.27
N ALA A 434 10.77 -3.31 -6.30
CA ALA A 434 11.80 -2.97 -5.34
C ALA A 434 13.17 -3.04 -6.03
N VAL A 435 14.07 -2.09 -5.75
CA VAL A 435 15.29 -1.87 -6.57
C VAL A 435 16.53 -1.81 -5.69
N ASP A 436 17.56 -2.59 -6.05
CA ASP A 436 18.88 -2.56 -5.41
C ASP A 436 19.93 -2.02 -6.39
N ARG A 437 20.92 -1.30 -5.87
CA ARG A 437 22.04 -0.75 -6.64
C ARG A 437 23.31 -1.54 -6.35
N VAL A 438 23.59 -2.51 -7.22
CA VAL A 438 24.70 -3.44 -7.06
C VAL A 438 25.96 -2.88 -7.73
N ALA A 439 27.10 -3.02 -7.05
CA ALA A 439 28.42 -2.79 -7.65
C ALA A 439 28.91 -4.06 -8.35
N ALA A 440 29.20 -3.96 -9.64
CA ALA A 440 29.82 -4.98 -10.46
C ALA A 440 31.26 -4.57 -10.85
N ALA A 441 32.00 -5.45 -11.51
CA ALA A 441 33.40 -5.20 -11.90
C ALA A 441 33.55 -4.08 -12.95
N ASP A 442 32.49 -3.82 -13.71
CA ASP A 442 32.40 -2.90 -14.85
C ASP A 442 31.57 -1.64 -14.55
N GLY A 443 30.88 -1.56 -13.41
CA GLY A 443 30.11 -0.38 -13.01
C GLY A 443 29.07 -0.64 -11.93
N HIS A 444 28.10 0.27 -11.81
CA HIS A 444 26.93 0.07 -10.96
C HIS A 444 25.70 -0.26 -11.82
N TYR A 445 24.91 -1.23 -11.35
CA TYR A 445 23.67 -1.66 -12.00
C TYR A 445 22.49 -1.52 -11.04
N ASP A 446 21.39 -0.97 -11.56
CA ASP A 446 20.11 -1.00 -10.88
C ASP A 446 19.44 -2.34 -11.21
N VAL A 447 19.27 -3.18 -10.20
CA VAL A 447 18.63 -4.50 -10.26
C VAL A 447 17.20 -4.35 -9.74
N LEU A 448 16.24 -4.56 -10.63
CA LEU A 448 14.81 -4.43 -10.37
C LEU A 448 14.24 -5.81 -10.02
N PHE A 449 13.55 -5.88 -8.89
CA PHE A 449 12.76 -7.02 -8.46
C PHE A 449 11.28 -6.63 -8.60
N ILE A 450 10.55 -7.31 -9.48
CA ILE A 450 9.19 -6.93 -9.88
C ILE A 450 8.25 -8.07 -9.48
N GLY A 451 7.30 -7.78 -8.59
CA GLY A 451 6.23 -8.71 -8.23
C GLY A 451 5.12 -8.74 -9.28
N THR A 452 4.43 -9.88 -9.39
CA THR A 452 3.34 -10.10 -10.35
C THR A 452 2.04 -10.54 -9.69
N ASP A 453 0.94 -10.44 -10.43
CA ASP A 453 -0.38 -10.92 -10.03
C ASP A 453 -0.54 -12.46 -10.00
N VAL A 454 0.46 -13.20 -10.49
CA VAL A 454 0.52 -14.67 -10.50
C VAL A 454 1.58 -15.26 -9.57
N GLY A 455 1.99 -14.51 -8.55
CA GLY A 455 2.93 -15.01 -7.52
C GLY A 455 4.35 -15.27 -8.00
N THR A 456 4.77 -14.64 -9.11
CA THR A 456 6.17 -14.64 -9.55
C THR A 456 6.88 -13.33 -9.21
N VAL A 457 8.19 -13.42 -9.00
CA VAL A 457 9.11 -12.28 -8.92
C VAL A 457 10.05 -12.34 -10.12
N LEU A 458 10.10 -11.25 -10.88
CA LEU A 458 11.02 -11.06 -12.01
C LEU A 458 12.26 -10.30 -11.53
N LYS A 459 13.45 -10.75 -11.93
CA LYS A 459 14.72 -10.06 -11.70
C LYS A 459 15.21 -9.49 -13.03
N VAL A 460 15.20 -8.17 -13.15
CA VAL A 460 15.54 -7.43 -14.37
C VAL A 460 16.73 -6.53 -14.07
N ILE A 461 17.69 -6.42 -14.99
CA ILE A 461 18.77 -5.41 -14.88
C ILE A 461 18.58 -4.30 -15.91
N SER A 462 18.71 -3.05 -15.47
CA SER A 462 18.74 -1.89 -16.35
C SER A 462 20.15 -1.74 -16.92
N VAL A 463 20.37 -2.14 -18.18
CA VAL A 463 21.69 -2.05 -18.82
C VAL A 463 21.81 -0.72 -19.57
N PRO A 464 22.73 0.19 -19.18
CA PRO A 464 22.95 1.43 -19.92
C PRO A 464 23.55 1.16 -21.31
N LYS A 465 22.81 1.45 -22.38
CA LYS A 465 23.25 1.26 -23.77
C LYS A 465 24.10 2.44 -24.29
N GLY A 466 25.29 2.60 -23.71
CA GLY A 466 26.31 3.56 -24.18
C GLY A 466 25.78 5.00 -24.26
N ASN A 467 26.02 5.69 -25.38
CA ASN A 467 25.56 7.07 -25.59
C ASN A 467 24.06 7.21 -25.93
N GLN A 468 23.26 6.14 -25.92
CA GLN A 468 21.81 6.26 -26.11
C GLN A 468 21.07 6.27 -24.75
N PRO A 469 20.08 7.17 -24.55
CA PRO A 469 19.37 7.31 -23.27
C PRO A 469 18.36 6.17 -22.98
N SER A 470 18.32 5.12 -23.79
CA SER A 470 17.43 3.96 -23.62
C SER A 470 18.18 2.79 -22.99
N SER A 471 18.18 2.71 -21.67
CA SER A 471 18.47 1.45 -20.98
C SER A 471 17.36 0.45 -21.26
N GLU A 472 17.69 -0.68 -21.88
CA GLU A 472 16.73 -1.76 -22.10
C GLU A 472 16.84 -2.77 -20.95
N GLY A 473 15.73 -2.98 -20.23
CA GLY A 473 15.65 -3.92 -19.14
C GLY A 473 15.80 -5.36 -19.62
N LEU A 474 16.83 -6.04 -19.14
CA LEU A 474 17.11 -7.44 -19.46
C LEU A 474 16.57 -8.35 -18.37
N LEU A 475 15.61 -9.21 -18.71
CA LEU A 475 15.06 -10.22 -17.79
C LEU A 475 16.07 -11.36 -17.55
N LEU A 476 16.53 -11.49 -16.31
CA LEU A 476 17.48 -12.53 -15.90
C LEU A 476 16.75 -13.77 -15.37
N GLU A 477 15.90 -13.58 -14.36
CA GLU A 477 15.28 -14.67 -13.60
C GLU A 477 13.77 -14.44 -13.46
N GLU A 478 12.98 -15.49 -13.64
CA GLU A 478 11.56 -15.54 -13.27
C GLU A 478 11.37 -16.61 -12.18
N LEU A 479 10.89 -16.18 -11.01
CA LEU A 479 10.93 -16.97 -9.77
C LEU A 479 9.52 -17.13 -9.19
N HIS A 480 8.98 -18.34 -9.14
CA HIS A 480 7.63 -18.59 -8.61
C HIS A 480 7.65 -18.76 -7.08
N VAL A 481 7.25 -17.72 -6.34
CA VAL A 481 7.50 -17.61 -4.88
C VAL A 481 6.35 -18.09 -3.98
N PHE A 482 5.17 -18.34 -4.54
CA PHE A 482 4.01 -18.91 -3.84
C PHE A 482 3.49 -20.15 -4.54
N GLU A 483 3.13 -21.18 -3.78
CA GLU A 483 2.62 -22.46 -4.29
C GLU A 483 1.25 -22.31 -4.98
N ASP A 484 0.44 -21.36 -4.52
CA ASP A 484 -0.94 -21.10 -4.98
C ASP A 484 -1.02 -20.03 -6.08
N SER A 485 0.13 -19.56 -6.60
CA SER A 485 0.21 -18.47 -7.60
C SER A 485 -0.49 -17.16 -7.20
N ALA A 486 -0.68 -16.89 -5.90
CA ALA A 486 -1.38 -15.68 -5.46
C ALA A 486 -0.57 -14.38 -5.68
N ALA A 487 -1.24 -13.27 -5.99
CA ALA A 487 -0.59 -12.01 -6.41
C ALA A 487 0.31 -11.39 -5.35
N VAL A 488 1.49 -10.92 -5.72
CA VAL A 488 2.40 -10.18 -4.82
C VAL A 488 1.76 -8.84 -4.43
N THR A 489 1.38 -8.68 -3.16
CA THR A 489 0.65 -7.50 -2.62
C THR A 489 1.53 -6.48 -1.91
N SER A 490 2.74 -6.83 -1.51
CA SER A 490 3.70 -5.96 -0.84
C SER A 490 5.12 -6.44 -1.14
N MET A 491 6.10 -5.54 -1.22
CA MET A 491 7.51 -5.88 -1.40
C MET A 491 8.44 -4.90 -0.64
N GLN A 492 9.50 -5.43 -0.02
CA GLN A 492 10.51 -4.64 0.73
C GLN A 492 11.92 -5.24 0.59
N ILE A 493 12.96 -4.39 0.64
CA ILE A 493 14.39 -4.77 0.71
C ILE A 493 14.85 -4.91 2.17
N SER A 494 15.82 -5.79 2.42
CA SER A 494 16.90 -5.55 3.36
C SER A 494 18.24 -5.50 2.63
N SER A 495 18.99 -4.41 2.80
CA SER A 495 20.27 -4.14 2.12
C SER A 495 21.49 -4.43 3.01
N LYS A 496 21.36 -4.21 4.33
CA LYS A 496 22.47 -4.40 5.29
C LYS A 496 22.74 -5.85 5.68
N ARG A 497 21.84 -6.78 5.35
CA ARG A 497 21.95 -8.20 5.74
C ARG A 497 21.93 -9.13 4.53
N PRO A 498 23.02 -9.20 3.75
CA PRO A 498 23.29 -10.39 2.98
C PRO A 498 23.50 -11.59 3.91
N MET A 499 22.86 -12.71 3.61
CA MET A 499 23.14 -13.95 4.34
C MET A 499 24.56 -14.41 3.98
N ALA A 500 25.33 -14.86 4.98
CA ALA A 500 26.79 -14.91 4.95
C ALA A 500 27.42 -15.65 3.75
N ALA A 501 27.64 -14.92 2.65
CA ALA A 501 28.51 -15.27 1.53
C ALA A 501 28.96 -13.97 0.82
N PRO A 502 30.19 -13.89 0.30
CA PRO A 502 30.66 -12.71 -0.42
C PRO A 502 29.87 -12.53 -1.74
N ALA A 503 29.47 -11.28 -2.03
CA ALA A 503 28.66 -10.86 -3.19
C ALA A 503 27.15 -11.20 -3.16
N GLN A 504 26.52 -11.05 -2.00
CA GLN A 504 25.06 -10.82 -1.89
C GLN A 504 24.83 -9.39 -1.37
N ASN A 505 23.76 -8.71 -1.80
CA ASN A 505 23.43 -7.34 -1.38
C ASN A 505 21.96 -7.13 -0.94
N ALA A 506 21.04 -8.04 -1.24
CA ALA A 506 19.61 -7.82 -1.00
C ALA A 506 18.83 -9.10 -0.66
N VAL A 507 18.01 -9.03 0.39
CA VAL A 507 16.91 -9.98 0.68
C VAL A 507 15.58 -9.27 0.44
N TRP A 508 14.62 -9.95 -0.19
CA TRP A 508 13.30 -9.39 -0.48
C TRP A 508 12.18 -10.19 0.18
N HIS A 509 11.18 -9.49 0.68
CA HIS A 509 9.99 -10.08 1.31
C HIS A 509 8.75 -9.76 0.48
N ALA A 510 7.92 -10.77 0.19
CA ALA A 510 6.71 -10.67 -0.60
C ALA A 510 5.51 -11.34 0.11
N THR A 511 4.30 -10.87 -0.18
CA THR A 511 3.06 -11.40 0.43
C THR A 511 1.92 -11.56 -0.59
N PRO A 512 0.92 -12.45 -0.41
CA PRO A 512 -0.06 -12.80 -1.45
C PRO A 512 -1.45 -12.14 -1.28
N THR A 513 -2.26 -12.07 -2.34
CA THR A 513 -3.71 -11.76 -2.28
C THR A 513 -4.56 -12.97 -1.85
N VAL A 514 -5.81 -12.70 -1.46
CA VAL A 514 -6.87 -13.72 -1.30
C VAL A 514 -7.76 -13.81 -2.55
N PRO A 515 -7.99 -15.02 -3.07
CA PRO A 515 -9.23 -15.39 -3.74
C PRO A 515 -10.00 -16.43 -2.91
N GLY A 516 -11.19 -16.06 -2.41
CA GLY A 516 -12.22 -17.00 -1.95
C GLY A 516 -11.85 -18.00 -0.83
N MET A 517 -11.77 -17.52 0.42
CA MET A 517 -11.99 -18.30 1.67
C MET A 517 -11.55 -19.78 1.66
N GLY A 518 -10.24 -20.01 1.69
CA GLY A 518 -9.60 -21.30 1.98
C GLY A 518 -8.23 -21.08 2.62
N PRO A 519 -7.69 -22.02 3.43
CA PRO A 519 -6.48 -21.76 4.21
C PRO A 519 -5.22 -21.88 3.34
N GLY A 520 -4.77 -20.77 2.73
CA GLY A 520 -3.63 -20.77 1.78
C GLY A 520 -2.48 -19.77 2.01
N VAL A 521 -2.68 -18.65 2.72
CA VAL A 521 -1.81 -17.47 2.52
C VAL A 521 -0.44 -17.54 3.24
N HIS A 522 0.66 -17.46 2.47
CA HIS A 522 2.07 -17.48 2.96
C HIS A 522 2.80 -16.16 2.68
N ALA A 523 3.51 -15.60 3.65
CA ALA A 523 4.55 -14.59 3.39
C ALA A 523 5.85 -15.30 3.00
N SER A 524 6.57 -14.80 1.99
CA SER A 524 7.78 -15.45 1.44
C SER A 524 8.97 -14.48 1.43
N SER A 525 10.17 -14.99 1.72
CA SER A 525 11.42 -14.25 1.49
C SER A 525 12.36 -15.02 0.58
N LEU A 526 12.94 -14.33 -0.40
CA LEU A 526 13.81 -14.93 -1.41
C LEU A 526 15.24 -14.39 -1.33
N VAL A 527 16.21 -15.31 -1.46
CA VAL A 527 17.65 -15.02 -1.45
C VAL A 527 18.21 -15.20 -2.87
N PRO A 528 18.77 -14.15 -3.51
CA PRO A 528 19.27 -14.24 -4.88
C PRO A 528 20.53 -15.12 -4.98
N ARG A 529 20.58 -16.01 -5.97
CA ARG A 529 21.69 -16.94 -6.18
C ARG A 529 22.87 -16.29 -6.92
N GLY A 530 24.07 -16.41 -6.36
CA GLY A 530 25.32 -16.16 -7.07
C GLY A 530 25.68 -17.33 -7.99
N GLY A 531 25.97 -17.05 -9.26
CA GLY A 531 26.36 -18.07 -10.24
C GLY A 531 27.85 -18.40 -10.17
N SER A 532 28.21 -19.55 -9.60
CA SER A 532 29.54 -20.15 -9.74
C SER A 532 29.53 -21.24 -10.83
N GLY A 533 30.39 -21.08 -11.85
CA GLY A 533 30.48 -22.02 -12.96
C GLY A 533 31.24 -23.29 -12.59
N GLY A 534 30.63 -24.46 -12.82
CA GLY A 534 31.24 -25.79 -12.73
C GLY A 534 30.87 -26.62 -13.96
N LYS A 535 31.83 -27.40 -14.48
CA LYS A 535 31.75 -28.01 -15.82
C LYS A 535 30.88 -29.28 -15.89
N THR A 536 30.41 -29.54 -17.11
CA THR A 536 29.72 -30.73 -17.62
C THR A 536 30.39 -32.07 -17.31
N TYR A 537 29.60 -33.15 -17.14
CA TYR A 537 29.61 -34.36 -17.99
C TYR A 537 28.47 -35.32 -17.57
N GLY A 538 27.90 -36.09 -18.51
CA GLY A 538 26.99 -37.21 -18.21
C GLY A 538 25.72 -37.30 -19.08
N MET A 539 25.80 -37.96 -20.23
CA MET A 539 24.62 -38.42 -20.98
C MET A 539 24.03 -39.69 -20.36
N ALA A 540 22.70 -39.80 -20.23
CA ALA A 540 21.95 -41.04 -20.48
C ALA A 540 20.42 -40.81 -20.47
N THR A 541 19.76 -41.24 -21.54
CA THR A 541 18.33 -41.60 -21.65
C THR A 541 18.26 -42.91 -22.47
N PRO A 542 17.12 -43.60 -22.65
CA PRO A 542 15.79 -43.47 -22.04
C PRO A 542 15.24 -44.80 -21.44
N ALA A 543 14.05 -44.77 -20.84
CA ALA A 543 13.16 -45.94 -20.74
C ALA A 543 11.68 -45.53 -20.89
N ARG A 544 10.89 -46.35 -21.60
CA ARG A 544 9.44 -46.20 -21.86
C ARG A 544 8.60 -47.15 -20.99
N PHE A 545 7.27 -47.05 -21.12
CA PHE A 545 6.15 -47.90 -20.64
C PHE A 545 5.37 -47.33 -19.44
N ALA A 546 4.04 -47.53 -19.29
CA ALA A 546 2.91 -47.48 -20.24
C ALA A 546 1.56 -47.42 -19.47
N LEU A 547 0.58 -46.69 -20.04
CA LEU A 547 -0.90 -46.84 -20.01
C LEU A 547 -1.69 -47.36 -18.77
N GLY A 548 -2.81 -46.65 -18.50
CA GLY A 548 -4.00 -47.12 -17.74
C GLY A 548 -4.09 -46.60 -16.30
N THR A 549 -5.26 -46.34 -15.67
CA THR A 549 -6.67 -46.29 -16.13
C THR A 549 -7.50 -45.49 -15.09
N ARG A 550 -8.75 -45.10 -15.39
CA ARG A 550 -9.62 -44.26 -14.52
C ARG A 550 -10.01 -44.93 -13.18
N PRO A 551 -10.19 -44.17 -12.09
CA PRO A 551 -11.04 -44.56 -10.97
C PRO A 551 -12.49 -44.04 -11.13
N VAL A 552 -13.45 -44.93 -10.93
CA VAL A 552 -14.86 -44.60 -10.65
C VAL A 552 -15.00 -44.56 -9.12
N LEU A 553 -15.64 -43.52 -8.58
CA LEU A 553 -15.92 -43.42 -7.14
C LEU A 553 -17.41 -43.65 -6.88
N CYS A 554 -17.71 -44.83 -6.32
CA CYS A 554 -19.04 -45.15 -5.82
C CYS A 554 -19.24 -44.55 -4.42
N CYS A 555 -20.33 -43.82 -4.20
CA CYS A 555 -20.81 -43.50 -2.86
C CYS A 555 -21.45 -44.74 -2.25
N TRP A 556 -21.01 -45.15 -1.05
CA TRP A 556 -21.76 -46.03 -0.16
C TRP A 556 -21.79 -45.43 1.24
N SER A 557 -22.98 -45.41 1.84
CA SER A 557 -23.22 -45.05 3.22
C SER A 557 -23.66 -46.29 3.98
N GLU A 558 -23.24 -46.49 5.22
CA GLU A 558 -24.02 -47.31 6.14
C GLU A 558 -23.82 -46.94 7.61
N ARG A 559 -24.91 -46.98 8.38
CA ARG A 559 -24.92 -46.98 9.84
C ARG A 559 -25.12 -48.43 10.30
N SER A 560 -24.52 -48.84 11.43
CA SER A 560 -25.24 -49.14 12.69
C SER A 560 -24.52 -50.14 13.62
N SER A 561 -24.63 -49.91 14.94
CA SER A 561 -24.48 -50.87 16.08
C SER A 561 -23.16 -51.66 16.25
N GLY A 562 -22.71 -52.03 17.46
CA GLY A 562 -23.17 -51.77 18.84
C GLY A 562 -22.59 -52.82 19.84
N TRP A 563 -22.72 -52.59 21.17
CA TRP A 563 -22.28 -53.48 22.31
C TRP A 563 -20.75 -53.50 22.60
N ARG A 564 -20.18 -53.51 23.83
CA ARG A 564 -20.63 -53.47 25.26
C ARG A 564 -19.53 -52.72 26.07
N ALA A 565 -19.83 -51.71 26.89
CA ALA A 565 -20.28 -51.75 28.29
C ALA A 565 -19.18 -51.88 29.37
N ALA A 566 -18.94 -50.80 30.12
CA ALA A 566 -18.51 -50.80 31.53
C ALA A 566 -18.80 -49.43 32.17
N ALA A 567 -19.42 -49.42 33.35
CA ALA A 567 -19.58 -48.26 34.23
C ALA A 567 -19.19 -48.70 35.67
N PRO A 568 -18.97 -47.77 36.61
CA PRO A 568 -20.07 -47.48 37.54
C PRO A 568 -20.26 -46.00 37.92
N SER A 569 -21.29 -45.77 38.72
CA SER A 569 -21.84 -44.51 39.26
C SER A 569 -20.89 -43.76 40.24
N TRP A 570 -21.18 -42.54 40.73
CA TRP A 570 -22.18 -42.22 41.78
C TRP A 570 -22.65 -40.75 41.79
N SER A 571 -23.62 -40.46 42.67
CA SER A 571 -24.60 -39.36 42.64
C SER A 571 -24.26 -38.11 43.48
N VAL A 572 -25.25 -37.20 43.62
CA VAL A 572 -25.13 -35.76 43.88
C VAL A 572 -25.61 -35.30 45.28
N SER A 573 -24.97 -34.25 45.82
CA SER A 573 -25.46 -33.31 46.88
C SER A 573 -25.59 -33.79 48.35
N PRO A 574 -25.72 -32.85 49.34
CA PRO A 574 -25.12 -31.50 49.44
C PRO A 574 -24.53 -31.21 50.85
N ALA A 575 -23.78 -30.10 51.01
CA ALA A 575 -23.37 -29.60 52.34
C ALA A 575 -23.66 -28.09 52.50
N ARG A 576 -24.16 -27.72 53.68
CA ARG A 576 -24.59 -26.37 54.07
C ARG A 576 -23.88 -26.00 55.37
N CYS A 577 -23.28 -24.81 55.48
CA CYS A 577 -22.99 -24.21 56.80
C CYS A 577 -23.01 -22.67 56.77
N LYS A 578 -23.27 -22.08 57.94
CA LYS A 578 -23.54 -20.65 58.19
C LYS A 578 -22.38 -19.96 58.94
N HIS A 579 -22.59 -18.67 59.21
CA HIS A 579 -21.92 -17.77 60.18
C HIS A 579 -20.82 -16.88 59.59
N THR A 580 -20.84 -15.53 59.59
CA THR A 580 -21.38 -14.41 60.39
C THR A 580 -20.36 -13.70 61.29
N TRP A 581 -20.07 -12.44 60.91
CA TRP A 581 -19.82 -11.25 61.75
C TRP A 581 -18.47 -11.01 62.47
N SER A 582 -17.84 -9.88 62.11
CA SER A 582 -17.12 -8.84 62.91
C SER A 582 -16.05 -8.17 62.03
N GLY A 583 -15.66 -6.88 62.15
CA GLY A 583 -16.15 -5.74 62.95
C GLY A 583 -15.03 -4.67 63.09
N LEU A 584 -15.38 -3.36 63.14
CA LEU A 584 -14.53 -2.17 63.42
C LEU A 584 -13.56 -1.74 62.27
N SER A 585 -13.67 -0.55 61.64
CA SER A 585 -13.45 0.87 62.08
C SER A 585 -11.94 1.28 62.12
N ASN A 586 -11.49 2.50 61.78
CA ASN A 586 -12.16 3.80 61.62
C ASN A 586 -11.30 4.85 60.84
N ALA A 587 -11.89 6.03 60.53
CA ALA A 587 -11.27 7.34 60.18
C ALA A 587 -10.53 7.52 58.81
N GLN A 588 -10.44 8.70 58.16
CA GLN A 588 -11.14 10.01 58.22
C GLN A 588 -10.78 10.82 56.93
N GLY A 589 -11.62 11.73 56.41
CA GLY A 589 -11.20 12.65 55.32
C GLY A 589 -12.30 13.42 54.56
N ARG A 590 -12.56 14.67 54.98
CA ARG A 590 -13.59 15.62 54.47
C ARG A 590 -13.51 15.94 52.95
N LEU A 591 -14.61 16.01 52.18
CA LEU A 591 -15.71 17.01 52.10
C LEU A 591 -15.34 18.29 51.29
N LEU A 592 -15.98 18.50 50.12
CA LEU A 592 -16.44 19.82 49.61
C LEU A 592 -17.25 19.71 48.30
N THR A 593 -18.39 20.41 48.24
CA THR A 593 -19.26 20.64 47.07
C THR A 593 -19.64 22.14 47.06
N PRO A 594 -20.55 22.63 46.20
CA PRO A 594 -20.55 22.68 44.73
C PRO A 594 -20.60 24.14 44.21
N ARG A 595 -20.64 24.39 42.88
CA ARG A 595 -21.26 25.62 42.33
C ARG A 595 -21.59 25.54 40.83
N CYS A 596 -22.89 25.64 40.51
CA CYS A 596 -23.38 26.01 39.18
C CYS A 596 -24.05 27.40 39.27
N ARG A 597 -23.90 28.23 38.24
CA ARG A 597 -24.69 29.47 38.05
C ARG A 597 -25.19 29.54 36.60
N ARG A 598 -26.50 29.74 36.43
CA ARG A 598 -27.17 30.09 35.16
C ARG A 598 -27.18 31.61 34.97
N ARG A 599 -27.21 32.07 33.70
CA ARG A 599 -28.18 33.02 33.08
C ARG A 599 -27.66 33.38 31.66
N SER A 600 -28.41 33.08 30.58
CA SER A 600 -29.31 34.01 29.85
C SER A 600 -28.59 34.82 28.74
N ALA A 601 -29.12 35.06 27.53
CA ALA A 601 -30.32 34.59 26.82
C ALA A 601 -30.32 35.05 25.32
N LEU A 602 -31.18 34.46 24.45
CA LEU A 602 -31.91 35.07 23.29
C LEU A 602 -31.11 35.84 22.19
N ARG A 603 -31.24 35.70 20.85
CA ARG A 603 -32.24 35.28 19.82
C ARG A 603 -31.45 34.98 18.50
N ALA A 604 -31.95 34.53 17.34
CA ALA A 604 -33.13 33.77 16.84
C ALA A 604 -32.93 33.50 15.30
N TRP A 605 -33.95 33.01 14.57
CA TRP A 605 -33.99 32.62 13.13
C TRP A 605 -33.17 31.35 12.76
N GLY A 606 -33.70 30.31 12.09
CA GLY A 606 -35.10 29.98 11.75
C GLY A 606 -35.19 28.75 10.80
N ARG A 607 -36.28 27.96 10.92
CA ARG A 607 -36.57 26.68 10.20
C ARG A 607 -35.64 25.50 10.60
N GLY A 608 -36.08 24.32 11.03
CA GLY A 608 -37.41 23.81 11.37
C GLY A 608 -37.58 22.35 10.89
N TYR A 609 -37.92 21.39 11.78
CA TYR A 609 -38.63 20.12 11.51
C TYR A 609 -39.02 19.44 12.85
N CYS A 610 -39.89 18.43 12.79
CA CYS A 610 -40.80 18.03 13.87
C CYS A 610 -40.20 17.27 15.06
N CYS A 611 -40.74 17.52 16.25
CA CYS A 611 -40.75 16.57 17.36
C CYS A 611 -42.09 15.80 17.39
N VAL A 612 -42.03 14.52 17.73
CA VAL A 612 -43.14 13.76 18.33
C VAL A 612 -42.57 13.15 19.62
N ASP A 613 -43.26 13.29 20.74
CA ASP A 613 -42.73 13.01 22.07
C ASP A 613 -43.79 12.33 22.97
N PHE A 614 -43.31 11.69 24.04
CA PHE A 614 -44.03 11.02 25.13
C PHE A 614 -44.90 9.79 24.80
N SER A 615 -44.52 8.63 25.38
CA SER A 615 -45.05 8.29 26.72
C SER A 615 -44.38 7.04 27.30
N ALA A 616 -44.11 7.06 28.61
CA ALA A 616 -43.56 5.92 29.35
C ALA A 616 -44.65 4.89 29.71
N ARG A 617 -44.25 3.62 29.89
CA ARG A 617 -44.89 2.73 30.87
C ARG A 617 -43.88 1.74 31.46
N THR A 618 -43.70 1.84 32.76
CA THR A 618 -43.13 0.79 33.61
C THR A 618 -44.13 -0.36 33.77
N GLN A 619 -43.65 -1.59 33.69
CA GLN A 619 -44.18 -2.69 34.50
C GLN A 619 -43.11 -3.78 34.66
N ALA A 620 -42.97 -4.27 35.89
CA ALA A 620 -41.97 -5.25 36.26
C ALA A 620 -42.47 -6.69 36.04
N CYS A 621 -41.55 -7.62 35.76
CA CYS A 621 -41.72 -9.03 36.10
C CYS A 621 -40.39 -9.61 36.61
N THR A 622 -40.51 -10.48 37.61
CA THR A 622 -39.44 -11.05 38.44
C THR A 622 -38.77 -12.28 37.83
N CYS A 623 -37.54 -12.57 38.25
CA CYS A 623 -36.80 -13.79 37.91
C CYS A 623 -37.41 -15.06 38.52
N ALA A 624 -37.30 -16.20 37.83
CA ALA A 624 -37.04 -17.52 38.41
C ALA A 624 -36.50 -18.51 37.32
N PRO A 625 -35.62 -19.46 37.67
CA PRO A 625 -34.95 -20.38 36.72
C PRO A 625 -35.71 -21.74 36.59
N PRO A 626 -35.29 -22.68 35.72
CA PRO A 626 -34.05 -23.47 35.92
C PRO A 626 -32.86 -23.08 35.04
#